data_AF-A0A1Y3MRY3-F1
#
_entry.id   AF-A0A1Y3MRY3-F1
#
_cell.length_a   1.000
_cell.length_b   1.000
_cell.length_c   1.000
_cell.angle_alpha   90.00
_cell.angle_beta   90.00
_cell.angle_gamma   90.00
#
_symmetry.space_group_name_H-M   'P 1'
#
loop_
_entity.id
_entity.type
_entity.pdbx_description
1 polymer ?
#
loop_
_entity_poly.entity_id
_entity_poly.type
_entity_poly.pdbx_seq_one_letter_code
_entity_poly.pdbx_strand_id
1 'polypeptide(L)'
;MDNKVVDHRGYLFNSINEMCKHWNIPRSTYNYRIASGWSIEDVLTKPAMSEFRPIPCKDHLGNNYKSISEMCNVYGVNPRTYVCRIKNGWDIERALKEKVHDTSPSDKIVKSFEGLEFKSKMAMCKHYGICKTTYYRRIKAGFDQRASLLIPSGVTLSTIFKPSMAIVTGETEYYATTCPFCNKKMIESKLSIVEHFIKHGREKDPINIIKYTVFNKNYESLTKLCLDLSITRSALQRKLKRGDKLEDAVLDCMKNKRKRNHTKNI
;
A
#
# COMPACT_ATOMS: atom_id res chain seq x y z
N MET A 1 27.01 8.61 3.62
CA MET A 1 27.96 8.04 2.64
C MET A 1 27.44 8.43 1.27
N ASP A 2 28.01 9.50 0.72
CA ASP A 2 27.68 10.01 -0.61
C ASP A 2 28.19 8.99 -1.62
N ASN A 3 27.26 8.20 -2.18
CA ASN A 3 27.59 7.15 -3.13
C ASN A 3 27.88 7.78 -4.49
N LYS A 4 29.05 8.41 -4.59
CA LYS A 4 29.58 8.96 -5.84
C LYS A 4 29.73 7.81 -6.84
N VAL A 5 29.32 8.04 -8.08
CA VAL A 5 29.34 7.04 -9.14
C VAL A 5 30.21 7.51 -10.29
N VAL A 6 30.86 6.56 -10.95
CA VAL A 6 31.79 6.82 -12.04
C VAL A 6 31.21 6.23 -13.32
N ASP A 7 31.27 6.98 -14.42
CA ASP A 7 30.88 6.47 -15.74
C ASP A 7 32.01 5.68 -16.42
N HIS A 8 31.75 5.21 -17.65
CA HIS A 8 32.71 4.46 -18.44
C HIS A 8 33.92 5.29 -18.93
N ARG A 9 33.88 6.63 -18.81
CA ARG A 9 34.97 7.55 -19.19
C ARG A 9 35.75 8.07 -17.97
N GLY A 10 35.37 7.66 -16.76
CA GLY A 10 36.01 8.11 -15.52
C GLY A 10 35.42 9.38 -14.92
N TYR A 11 34.30 9.92 -15.43
CA TYR A 11 33.66 11.10 -14.84
C TYR A 11 32.93 10.73 -13.55
N LEU A 12 33.11 11.57 -12.54
CA LEU A 12 32.59 11.36 -11.20
C LEU A 12 31.31 12.17 -10.98
N PHE A 13 30.23 11.51 -10.62
CA PHE A 13 28.92 12.10 -10.37
C PHE A 13 28.50 11.89 -8.92
N ASN A 14 27.70 12.81 -8.37
CA ASN A 14 27.22 12.70 -6.99
C ASN A 14 26.07 11.69 -6.86
N SER A 15 25.46 11.29 -7.98
CA SER A 15 24.44 10.23 -7.99
C SER A 15 24.23 9.61 -9.38
N ILE A 16 23.66 8.41 -9.41
CA ILE A 16 23.18 7.76 -10.65
C ILE A 16 22.22 8.67 -11.41
N ASN A 17 21.38 9.44 -10.72
CA ASN A 17 20.44 10.37 -11.37
C ASN A 17 21.17 11.47 -12.14
N GLU A 18 22.24 12.00 -11.58
CA GLU A 18 23.05 13.04 -12.21
C GLU A 18 23.80 12.49 -13.43
N MET A 19 24.40 11.31 -13.28
CA MET A 19 25.04 10.59 -14.39
C MET A 19 24.05 10.28 -15.52
N CYS A 20 22.87 9.74 -15.20
CA CYS A 20 21.82 9.45 -16.20
C CYS A 20 21.36 10.70 -16.95
N LYS A 21 21.24 11.84 -16.26
CA LYS A 21 20.90 13.13 -16.89
C LYS A 21 21.99 13.60 -17.83
N HIS A 22 23.26 13.48 -17.42
CA HIS A 22 24.41 13.86 -18.23
C HIS A 22 24.44 13.08 -19.56
N TRP A 23 24.17 11.78 -19.51
CA TRP A 23 24.12 10.89 -20.67
C TRP A 23 22.75 10.85 -21.38
N ASN A 24 21.81 11.73 -20.99
CA ASN A 24 20.46 11.81 -21.54
C ASN A 24 19.71 10.46 -21.60
N ILE A 25 19.87 9.63 -20.58
CA ILE A 25 19.19 8.33 -20.45
C ILE A 25 18.18 8.35 -19.29
N PRO A 26 16.95 7.84 -19.48
CA PRO A 26 16.02 7.65 -18.38
C PRO A 26 16.60 6.71 -17.32
N ARG A 27 16.50 7.10 -16.04
CA ARG A 27 16.98 6.28 -14.91
C ARG A 27 16.36 4.88 -14.89
N SER A 28 15.12 4.73 -15.35
CA SER A 28 14.45 3.43 -15.49
C SER A 28 15.17 2.53 -16.50
N THR A 29 15.58 3.07 -17.64
CA THR A 29 16.36 2.37 -18.66
C THR A 29 17.74 1.98 -18.14
N TYR A 30 18.41 2.91 -17.44
CA TYR A 30 19.68 2.63 -16.78
C TYR A 30 19.57 1.43 -15.82
N ASN A 31 18.62 1.48 -14.89
CA ASN A 31 18.42 0.42 -13.90
C ASN A 31 18.09 -0.93 -14.54
N TYR A 32 17.22 -0.93 -15.57
CA TYR A 32 16.87 -2.14 -16.30
C TYR A 32 18.10 -2.77 -16.97
N ARG A 33 18.89 -1.98 -17.70
CA ARG A 33 20.08 -2.47 -18.41
C ARG A 33 21.14 -3.01 -17.46
N ILE A 34 21.39 -2.32 -16.34
CA ILE A 34 22.30 -2.82 -15.29
C ILE A 34 21.79 -4.13 -14.70
N ALA A 35 20.48 -4.24 -14.40
CA ALA A 35 19.88 -5.48 -13.91
C ALA A 35 19.92 -6.62 -14.95
N SER A 36 19.95 -6.28 -16.24
CA SER A 36 20.14 -7.21 -17.36
C SER A 36 21.62 -7.49 -17.68
N GLY A 37 22.56 -7.02 -16.86
CA GLY A 37 24.00 -7.33 -17.00
C GLY A 37 24.74 -6.56 -18.10
N TRP A 38 24.19 -5.43 -18.58
CA TRP A 38 24.87 -4.61 -19.58
C TRP A 38 26.08 -3.88 -18.98
N SER A 39 27.10 -3.61 -19.80
CA SER A 39 28.25 -2.79 -19.39
C SER A 39 27.83 -1.34 -19.13
N ILE A 40 28.54 -0.62 -18.24
CA ILE A 40 28.25 0.79 -17.94
C ILE A 40 28.32 1.66 -19.20
N GLU A 41 29.25 1.36 -20.10
CA GLU A 41 29.36 2.03 -21.40
C GLU A 41 28.10 1.81 -22.25
N ASP A 42 27.69 0.56 -22.44
CA ASP A 42 26.49 0.22 -23.21
C ASP A 42 25.22 0.78 -22.58
N VAL A 43 25.16 0.79 -21.26
CA VAL A 43 24.03 1.36 -20.51
C VAL A 43 23.87 2.82 -20.86
N LEU A 44 24.96 3.59 -20.88
CA LEU A 44 24.93 5.05 -21.04
C LEU A 44 24.93 5.52 -22.49
N THR A 45 25.49 4.74 -23.42
CA THR A 45 25.69 5.18 -24.81
C THR A 45 24.68 4.59 -25.81
N LYS A 46 24.16 3.38 -25.58
CA LYS A 46 23.19 2.79 -26.51
C LYS A 46 21.84 3.53 -26.40
N PRO A 47 21.20 3.92 -27.51
CA PRO A 47 19.93 4.63 -27.46
C PRO A 47 18.91 3.81 -26.68
N ALA A 48 18.20 4.43 -25.74
CA ALA A 48 17.04 3.80 -25.12
C ALA A 48 16.11 3.37 -26.25
N MET A 49 15.64 2.10 -26.26
CA MET A 49 14.62 1.61 -27.18
C MET A 49 13.36 2.48 -27.03
N SER A 50 13.34 3.62 -27.70
CA SER A 50 12.25 4.59 -27.74
C SER A 50 11.47 4.45 -29.04
N GLU A 51 11.99 3.72 -30.02
CA GLU A 51 11.18 3.13 -31.08
C GLU A 51 10.49 1.88 -30.55
N PHE A 52 9.51 2.07 -29.66
CA PHE A 52 8.45 1.08 -29.49
C PHE A 52 7.68 1.06 -30.81
N ARG A 53 8.22 0.34 -31.82
CA ARG A 53 7.47 0.10 -33.04
C ARG A 53 6.27 -0.72 -32.61
N PRO A 54 5.05 -0.18 -32.77
CA PRO A 54 3.89 -0.92 -32.35
C PRO A 54 3.84 -2.21 -33.17
N ILE A 55 3.65 -3.33 -32.47
CA ILE A 55 3.61 -4.64 -33.11
C ILE A 55 2.28 -4.70 -33.87
N PRO A 56 2.31 -4.90 -35.20
CA PRO A 56 1.10 -5.02 -35.98
C PRO A 56 0.32 -6.24 -35.50
N CYS A 57 -1.00 -6.12 -35.43
CA CYS A 57 -1.88 -7.18 -34.97
C CYS A 57 -3.11 -7.30 -35.84
N LYS A 58 -3.77 -8.45 -35.77
CA LYS A 58 -4.96 -8.76 -36.54
C LYS A 58 -6.13 -9.04 -35.60
N ASP A 59 -7.32 -8.57 -35.95
CA ASP A 59 -8.54 -8.95 -35.24
C ASP A 59 -9.06 -10.33 -35.69
N HIS A 60 -10.19 -10.74 -35.12
CA HIS A 60 -10.87 -11.99 -35.44
C HIS A 60 -11.50 -12.02 -36.84
N LEU A 61 -11.65 -10.87 -37.51
CA LEU A 61 -12.31 -10.76 -38.82
C LEU A 61 -11.34 -10.76 -39.98
N GLY A 62 -10.07 -10.41 -39.76
CA GLY A 62 -9.17 -10.21 -40.89
C GLY A 62 -8.36 -8.94 -40.85
N ASN A 63 -8.78 -7.94 -40.07
CA ASN A 63 -8.29 -6.58 -40.25
C ASN A 63 -6.95 -6.40 -39.56
N ASN A 64 -6.03 -5.74 -40.26
CA ASN A 64 -4.69 -5.45 -39.75
C ASN A 64 -4.65 -4.06 -39.12
N TYR A 65 -4.06 -3.98 -37.94
CA TYR A 65 -3.87 -2.74 -37.18
C TYR A 65 -2.39 -2.55 -36.93
N LYS A 66 -1.95 -1.29 -36.83
CA LYS A 66 -0.55 -0.95 -36.53
C LYS A 66 -0.21 -1.33 -35.09
N SER A 67 -1.20 -1.39 -34.19
CA SER A 67 -1.01 -1.72 -32.78
C SER A 67 -2.25 -2.36 -32.14
N ILE A 68 -2.03 -3.10 -31.05
CA ILE A 68 -3.12 -3.57 -30.18
C ILE A 68 -3.96 -2.41 -29.67
N SER A 69 -3.35 -1.26 -29.36
CA SER A 69 -4.07 -0.09 -28.87
C SER A 69 -5.05 0.44 -29.91
N GLU A 70 -4.63 0.53 -31.17
CA GLU A 70 -5.47 0.95 -32.29
C GLU A 70 -6.64 -0.01 -32.50
N MET A 71 -6.36 -1.32 -32.56
CA MET A 71 -7.39 -2.35 -32.63
C MET A 71 -8.39 -2.22 -31.48
N CYS A 72 -7.91 -2.16 -30.24
CA CYS A 72 -8.76 -2.06 -29.05
C CYS A 72 -9.61 -0.78 -29.04
N ASN A 73 -9.08 0.34 -29.55
CA ASN A 73 -9.84 1.59 -29.66
C ASN A 73 -11.03 1.46 -30.61
N VAL A 74 -10.89 0.75 -31.73
CA VAL A 74 -11.99 0.50 -32.68
C VAL A 74 -13.12 -0.29 -32.03
N TYR A 75 -12.78 -1.25 -31.17
CA TYR A 75 -13.77 -2.06 -30.43
C TYR A 75 -14.22 -1.45 -29.10
N GLY A 76 -13.72 -0.26 -28.72
CA GLY A 76 -14.05 0.39 -27.45
C GLY A 76 -13.57 -0.38 -26.21
N VAL A 77 -12.52 -1.22 -26.35
CA VAL A 77 -11.94 -2.00 -25.25
C VAL A 77 -10.67 -1.34 -24.74
N ASN A 78 -10.45 -1.36 -23.43
CA ASN A 78 -9.16 -0.91 -22.89
C ASN A 78 -8.03 -1.89 -23.30
N PRO A 79 -6.91 -1.43 -23.87
CA PRO A 79 -5.82 -2.31 -24.32
C PRO A 79 -5.27 -3.22 -23.21
N ARG A 80 -5.23 -2.76 -21.95
CA ARG A 80 -4.82 -3.60 -20.81
C ARG A 80 -5.83 -4.72 -20.54
N THR A 81 -7.12 -4.43 -20.66
CA THR A 81 -8.18 -5.44 -20.52
C THR A 81 -8.05 -6.51 -21.58
N TYR A 82 -7.88 -6.12 -22.85
CA TYR A 82 -7.65 -7.04 -23.95
C TYR A 82 -6.44 -7.96 -23.68
N VAL A 83 -5.28 -7.39 -23.36
CA VAL A 83 -4.07 -8.17 -23.05
C VAL A 83 -4.29 -9.14 -21.89
N CYS A 84 -5.02 -8.72 -20.84
CA CYS A 84 -5.38 -9.59 -19.72
C CYS A 84 -6.27 -10.76 -20.16
N ARG A 85 -7.29 -10.49 -21.00
CA ARG A 85 -8.19 -11.52 -21.54
C ARG A 85 -7.44 -12.56 -22.35
N ILE A 86 -6.58 -12.13 -23.29
CA ILE A 86 -5.74 -13.03 -24.08
C ILE A 86 -4.81 -13.86 -23.18
N LYS A 87 -4.18 -13.26 -22.17
CA LYS A 87 -3.34 -13.99 -21.20
C LYS A 87 -4.11 -15.03 -20.38
N ASN A 88 -5.39 -14.79 -20.14
CA ASN A 88 -6.30 -15.73 -19.48
C ASN A 88 -6.91 -16.75 -20.46
N GLY A 89 -6.40 -16.85 -21.69
CA GLY A 89 -6.83 -17.85 -22.67
C GLY A 89 -8.12 -17.51 -23.42
N TRP A 90 -8.56 -16.25 -23.40
CA TRP A 90 -9.71 -15.83 -24.20
C TRP A 90 -9.33 -15.79 -25.69
N ASP A 91 -10.27 -16.14 -26.56
CA ASP A 91 -10.13 -15.92 -27.99
C ASP A 91 -10.23 -14.41 -28.33
N ILE A 92 -9.69 -14.03 -29.49
CA ILE A 92 -9.58 -12.63 -29.92
C ILE A 92 -10.96 -11.98 -30.08
N GLU A 93 -11.94 -12.71 -30.62
CA GLU A 93 -13.28 -12.20 -30.84
C GLU A 93 -13.94 -11.83 -29.52
N ARG A 94 -13.99 -12.78 -28.58
CA ARG A 94 -14.52 -12.60 -27.24
C ARG A 94 -13.77 -11.50 -26.50
N ALA A 95 -12.44 -11.45 -26.64
CA ALA A 95 -11.62 -10.44 -25.98
C ALA A 95 -11.93 -9.01 -26.44
N LEU A 96 -12.36 -8.84 -27.70
CA LEU A 96 -12.71 -7.55 -28.29
C LEU A 96 -14.20 -7.20 -28.17
N LYS A 97 -15.11 -8.17 -28.20
CA LYS A 97 -16.56 -7.91 -28.21
C LYS A 97 -17.19 -7.89 -26.81
N GLU A 98 -16.68 -8.68 -25.88
CA GLU A 98 -17.32 -8.81 -24.58
C GLU A 98 -17.11 -7.52 -23.78
N LYS A 99 -18.21 -6.86 -23.39
CA LYS A 99 -18.14 -5.65 -22.57
C LYS A 99 -17.54 -6.02 -21.22
N VAL A 100 -16.75 -5.12 -20.65
CA VAL A 100 -16.37 -5.26 -19.24
C VAL A 100 -17.69 -5.21 -18.48
N HIS A 101 -18.07 -6.29 -17.78
CA HIS A 101 -19.16 -6.21 -16.83
C HIS A 101 -18.80 -5.08 -15.88
N ASP A 102 -19.64 -4.04 -15.85
CA ASP A 102 -19.49 -2.97 -14.89
C ASP A 102 -19.36 -3.62 -13.52
N THR A 103 -18.17 -3.50 -12.93
CA THR A 103 -17.95 -3.83 -11.51
C THR A 103 -18.58 -2.76 -10.62
N SER A 104 -19.50 -1.95 -11.17
CA SER A 104 -20.55 -1.30 -10.43
C SER A 104 -21.08 -2.29 -9.40
N PRO A 105 -21.28 -1.86 -8.14
CA PRO A 105 -21.86 -2.74 -7.14
C PRO A 105 -23.15 -3.25 -7.75
N SER A 106 -23.22 -4.56 -8.02
CA SER A 106 -24.51 -5.18 -8.29
C SER A 106 -25.44 -4.72 -7.17
N ASP A 107 -26.70 -4.40 -7.48
CA ASP A 107 -27.74 -4.00 -6.51
C ASP A 107 -28.03 -5.07 -5.44
N LYS A 108 -27.12 -6.02 -5.26
CA LYS A 108 -27.05 -6.98 -4.17
C LYS A 108 -26.76 -6.23 -2.88
N ILE A 109 -27.84 -5.83 -2.23
CA ILE A 109 -27.86 -5.45 -0.82
C ILE A 109 -27.15 -6.53 0.00
N VAL A 110 -26.19 -6.12 0.81
CA VAL A 110 -25.41 -7.00 1.68
C VAL A 110 -25.84 -6.75 3.12
N LYS A 111 -26.12 -7.82 3.86
CA LYS A 111 -26.48 -7.75 5.28
C LYS A 111 -25.27 -7.97 6.18
N SER A 112 -25.20 -7.23 7.29
CA SER A 112 -24.27 -7.53 8.39
C SER A 112 -24.80 -8.68 9.24
N PHE A 113 -23.99 -9.11 10.23
CA PHE A 113 -24.38 -10.12 11.21
C PHE A 113 -25.54 -9.67 12.12
N GLU A 114 -25.81 -8.35 12.18
CA GLU A 114 -26.94 -7.74 12.90
C GLU A 114 -28.16 -7.55 12.01
N GLY A 115 -28.07 -7.92 10.72
CA GLY A 115 -29.13 -7.72 9.74
C GLY A 115 -29.15 -6.35 9.07
N LEU A 116 -28.21 -5.45 9.38
CA LEU A 116 -28.13 -4.13 8.75
C LEU A 116 -27.80 -4.23 7.26
N GLU A 117 -28.53 -3.48 6.43
CA GLU A 117 -28.43 -3.52 4.97
C GLU A 117 -27.47 -2.47 4.42
N PHE A 118 -26.62 -2.88 3.49
CA PHE A 118 -25.62 -2.03 2.86
C PHE A 118 -25.60 -2.21 1.34
N LYS A 119 -25.44 -1.10 0.61
CA LYS A 119 -25.28 -1.09 -0.85
C LYS A 119 -24.07 -1.86 -1.38
N SER A 120 -23.12 -2.21 -0.51
CA SER A 120 -21.96 -3.03 -0.87
C SER A 120 -21.25 -3.55 0.37
N LYS A 121 -20.47 -4.63 0.21
CA LYS A 121 -19.51 -5.09 1.24
C LYS A 121 -18.54 -3.98 1.67
N MET A 122 -18.17 -3.07 0.77
CA MET A 122 -17.28 -1.96 1.09
C MET A 122 -17.95 -0.97 2.06
N ALA A 123 -19.21 -0.63 1.80
CA ALA A 123 -20.00 0.24 2.69
C ALA A 123 -20.19 -0.40 4.07
N MET A 124 -20.50 -1.71 4.12
CA MET A 124 -20.57 -2.47 5.36
C MET A 124 -19.24 -2.41 6.13
N CYS A 125 -18.13 -2.77 5.50
CA CYS A 125 -16.81 -2.73 6.16
C CYS A 125 -16.48 -1.31 6.68
N LYS A 126 -16.78 -0.27 5.89
CA LYS A 126 -16.56 1.13 6.26
C LYS A 126 -17.38 1.52 7.49
N HIS A 127 -18.63 1.06 7.60
CA HIS A 127 -19.50 1.31 8.75
C HIS A 127 -18.88 0.78 10.05
N TYR A 128 -18.33 -0.45 10.01
CA TYR A 128 -17.64 -1.07 11.15
C TYR A 128 -16.16 -0.63 11.30
N GLY A 129 -15.71 0.38 10.56
CA GLY A 129 -14.35 0.93 10.72
C GLY A 129 -13.22 0.03 10.23
N ILE A 130 -13.50 -0.95 9.35
CA ILE A 130 -12.52 -1.90 8.82
C ILE A 130 -12.35 -1.79 7.31
N CYS A 131 -11.15 -2.06 6.80
CA CYS A 131 -10.94 -2.12 5.36
C CYS A 131 -11.47 -3.44 4.77
N LYS A 132 -12.03 -3.35 3.55
CA LYS A 132 -12.58 -4.49 2.79
C LYS A 132 -11.60 -5.66 2.67
N THR A 133 -10.31 -5.37 2.46
CA THR A 133 -9.26 -6.39 2.32
C THR A 133 -9.03 -7.17 3.62
N THR A 134 -8.99 -6.49 4.77
CA THR A 134 -8.87 -7.16 6.08
C THR A 134 -10.07 -8.05 6.36
N TYR A 135 -11.28 -7.56 6.09
CA TYR A 135 -12.51 -8.36 6.21
C TYR A 135 -12.42 -9.66 5.39
N TYR A 136 -12.11 -9.59 4.09
CA TYR A 136 -11.98 -10.81 3.27
C TYR A 136 -10.87 -11.74 3.73
N ARG A 137 -9.73 -11.20 4.19
CA ARG A 137 -8.64 -12.00 4.72
C ARG A 137 -9.09 -12.80 5.95
N ARG A 138 -9.88 -12.20 6.84
CA ARG A 138 -10.43 -12.88 8.03
C ARG A 138 -11.44 -13.96 7.65
N ILE A 139 -12.37 -13.66 6.75
CA ILE A 139 -13.31 -14.66 6.22
C ILE A 139 -12.56 -15.85 5.60
N LYS A 140 -11.54 -15.60 4.78
CA LYS A 140 -10.72 -16.65 4.15
C LYS A 140 -9.94 -17.48 5.19
N ALA A 141 -9.57 -16.88 6.31
CA ALA A 141 -8.93 -17.56 7.43
C ALA A 141 -9.93 -18.30 8.35
N GLY A 142 -11.22 -18.37 7.98
CA GLY A 142 -12.25 -19.11 8.69
C GLY A 142 -12.90 -18.37 9.86
N PHE A 143 -12.73 -17.05 9.96
CA PHE A 143 -13.46 -16.24 10.95
C PHE A 143 -14.86 -15.91 10.44
N ASP A 144 -15.82 -15.83 11.36
CA ASP A 144 -17.19 -15.46 11.06
C ASP A 144 -17.34 -13.96 10.72
N GLN A 145 -18.52 -13.56 10.26
CA GLN A 145 -18.77 -12.17 9.86
C GLN A 145 -18.68 -11.21 11.04
N ARG A 146 -19.12 -11.62 12.23
CA ARG A 146 -19.09 -10.83 13.47
C ARG A 146 -17.66 -10.48 13.87
N ALA A 147 -16.79 -11.47 14.09
CA ALA A 147 -15.39 -11.22 14.43
C ALA A 147 -14.66 -10.47 13.30
N SER A 148 -14.99 -10.80 12.05
CA SER A 148 -14.38 -10.15 10.89
C SER A 148 -14.68 -8.66 10.80
N LEU A 149 -15.86 -8.20 11.25
CA LEU A 149 -16.25 -6.80 11.24
C LEU A 149 -15.87 -6.06 12.53
N LEU A 150 -16.02 -6.71 13.69
CA LEU A 150 -15.86 -6.03 14.98
C LEU A 150 -14.42 -5.98 15.49
N ILE A 151 -13.52 -6.86 15.05
CA ILE A 151 -12.12 -6.79 15.51
C ILE A 151 -11.42 -5.59 14.84
N PRO A 152 -10.73 -4.70 15.58
CA PRO A 152 -10.02 -3.57 15.00
C PRO A 152 -8.98 -3.96 13.94
N SER A 153 -8.75 -3.12 12.93
CA SER A 153 -7.84 -3.42 11.80
C SER A 153 -6.37 -3.62 12.20
N GLY A 154 -5.97 -3.14 13.39
CA GLY A 154 -4.62 -3.31 13.93
C GLY A 154 -4.27 -4.73 14.36
N VAL A 155 -5.25 -5.64 14.46
CA VAL A 155 -5.03 -7.02 14.88
C VAL A 155 -4.90 -7.94 13.67
N THR A 156 -3.79 -8.66 13.61
CA THR A 156 -3.54 -9.69 12.58
C THR A 156 -3.75 -11.09 13.16
N LEU A 157 -5.00 -11.57 13.06
CA LEU A 157 -5.42 -12.85 13.66
C LEU A 157 -4.64 -14.06 13.13
N SER A 158 -4.24 -14.05 11.85
CA SER A 158 -3.43 -15.13 11.25
C SER A 158 -2.03 -15.23 11.86
N THR A 159 -1.53 -14.17 12.49
CA THR A 159 -0.24 -14.19 13.20
C THR A 159 -0.39 -14.75 14.61
N ILE A 160 -1.54 -14.49 15.24
CA ILE A 160 -1.85 -14.91 16.61
C ILE A 160 -2.25 -16.40 16.63
N PHE A 161 -3.15 -16.81 15.74
CA PHE A 161 -3.71 -18.16 15.69
C PHE A 161 -3.00 -19.01 14.65
N LYS A 162 -1.66 -19.07 14.73
CA LYS A 162 -0.88 -20.02 13.94
C LYS A 162 -1.00 -21.42 14.56
N PRO A 163 -1.20 -22.49 13.77
CA PRO A 163 -1.22 -23.85 14.31
C PRO A 163 0.03 -24.19 15.13
N SER A 164 1.19 -23.69 14.73
CA SER A 164 2.46 -23.88 15.45
C SER A 164 2.55 -23.21 16.82
N MET A 165 1.62 -22.31 17.14
CA MET A 165 1.57 -21.58 18.41
C MET A 165 0.46 -22.09 19.34
N ALA A 166 -0.30 -23.10 18.91
CA ALA A 166 -1.37 -23.69 19.70
C ALA A 166 -0.77 -24.55 20.82
N ILE A 167 -1.19 -24.28 22.05
CA ILE A 167 -0.95 -25.13 23.21
C ILE A 167 -2.21 -25.98 23.38
N VAL A 168 -2.10 -27.28 23.07
CA VAL A 168 -3.24 -28.20 23.14
C VAL A 168 -3.28 -28.83 24.53
N THR A 169 -4.38 -28.67 25.24
CA THR A 169 -4.63 -29.38 26.50
C THR A 169 -5.99 -30.08 26.43
N GLY A 170 -5.98 -31.39 26.25
CA GLY A 170 -7.19 -32.17 25.95
C GLY A 170 -7.76 -31.78 24.59
N GLU A 171 -9.04 -31.44 24.54
CA GLU A 171 -9.76 -31.05 23.31
C GLU A 171 -9.70 -29.53 23.03
N THR A 172 -9.12 -28.74 23.93
CA THR A 172 -9.12 -27.27 23.81
C THR A 172 -7.75 -26.73 23.41
N GLU A 173 -7.74 -25.87 22.39
CA GLU A 173 -6.55 -25.13 21.97
C GLU A 173 -6.45 -23.77 22.66
N TYR A 174 -5.29 -23.50 23.24
CA TYR A 174 -4.92 -22.24 23.87
C TYR A 174 -3.86 -21.52 23.06
N TYR A 175 -3.87 -20.19 23.12
CA TYR A 175 -2.91 -19.35 22.43
C TYR A 175 -2.35 -18.30 23.40
N ALA A 176 -1.03 -18.13 23.38
CA ALA A 176 -0.36 -17.08 24.13
C ALA A 176 -0.22 -15.81 23.26
N THR A 177 -0.75 -14.69 23.73
CA THR A 177 -0.63 -13.41 23.02
C THR A 177 -0.61 -12.22 23.96
N THR A 178 -0.13 -11.08 23.48
CA THR A 178 -0.23 -9.80 24.18
C THR A 178 -1.12 -8.87 23.36
N CYS A 179 -2.15 -8.31 23.98
CA CYS A 179 -3.06 -7.42 23.29
C CYS A 179 -2.33 -6.13 22.86
N PRO A 180 -2.37 -5.74 21.57
CA PRO A 180 -1.68 -4.55 21.09
C PRO A 180 -2.34 -3.22 21.52
N PHE A 181 -3.53 -3.27 22.15
CA PHE A 181 -4.26 -2.06 22.58
C PHE A 181 -4.11 -1.79 24.08
N CYS A 182 -4.23 -2.83 24.92
CA CYS A 182 -4.15 -2.69 26.39
C CYS A 182 -2.94 -3.38 27.02
N ASN A 183 -2.03 -3.96 26.24
CA ASN A 183 -0.85 -4.69 26.71
C ASN A 183 -1.13 -5.85 27.68
N LYS A 184 -2.39 -6.31 27.79
CA LYS A 184 -2.74 -7.48 28.58
C LYS A 184 -2.13 -8.74 27.95
N LYS A 185 -1.36 -9.49 28.73
CA LYS A 185 -0.89 -10.83 28.37
C LYS A 185 -2.01 -11.83 28.61
N MET A 186 -2.26 -12.70 27.65
CA MET A 186 -3.35 -13.67 27.64
C MET A 186 -2.81 -15.03 27.22
N ILE A 187 -3.19 -16.06 27.95
CA ILE A 187 -3.02 -17.47 27.58
C ILE A 187 -4.39 -18.09 27.70
N GLU A 188 -5.17 -18.00 26.64
CA GLU A 188 -6.60 -18.31 26.66
C GLU A 188 -7.02 -19.02 25.36
N SER A 189 -8.25 -19.52 25.32
CA SER A 189 -8.81 -20.15 24.13
C SER A 189 -8.96 -19.14 22.98
N LYS A 190 -8.99 -19.66 21.74
CA LYS A 190 -9.21 -18.84 20.54
C LYS A 190 -10.43 -17.93 20.66
N LEU A 191 -11.53 -18.45 21.23
CA LEU A 191 -12.77 -17.72 21.41
C LEU A 191 -12.60 -16.55 22.39
N SER A 192 -11.99 -16.79 23.56
CA SER A 192 -11.79 -15.76 24.58
C SER A 192 -10.91 -14.60 24.08
N ILE A 193 -9.85 -14.93 23.34
CA ILE A 193 -8.96 -13.94 22.72
C ILE A 193 -9.71 -13.11 21.66
N VAL A 194 -10.56 -13.74 20.86
CA VAL A 194 -11.39 -13.05 19.86
C VAL A 194 -12.37 -12.09 20.53
N GLU A 195 -13.08 -12.53 21.57
CA GLU A 195 -14.01 -11.67 22.31
C GLU A 195 -13.30 -10.50 22.99
N HIS A 196 -12.10 -10.72 23.53
CA HIS A 196 -11.26 -9.64 24.03
C HIS A 196 -10.97 -8.58 22.96
N PHE A 197 -10.62 -8.98 21.73
CA PHE A 197 -10.37 -8.01 20.65
C PHE A 197 -11.64 -7.34 20.13
N ILE A 198 -12.78 -8.03 20.13
CA ILE A 198 -14.08 -7.44 19.78
C ILE A 198 -14.43 -6.30 20.75
N LYS A 199 -14.09 -6.44 22.04
CA LYS A 199 -14.30 -5.39 23.04
C LYS A 199 -13.65 -4.07 22.62
N HIS A 200 -12.38 -4.11 22.18
CA HIS A 200 -11.64 -2.95 21.64
C HIS A 200 -12.21 -2.35 20.34
N GLY A 201 -13.12 -3.05 19.66
CA GLY A 201 -13.80 -2.52 18.48
C GLY A 201 -15.21 -1.99 18.75
N ARG A 202 -15.90 -2.50 19.78
CA ARG A 202 -17.24 -2.06 20.23
C ARG A 202 -17.16 -0.82 21.09
N GLU A 203 -16.23 -0.84 22.04
CA GLU A 203 -15.65 0.37 22.53
C GLU A 203 -15.03 0.98 21.28
N LYS A 204 -15.71 1.93 20.63
CA LYS A 204 -15.02 2.99 19.93
C LYS A 204 -14.22 3.70 21.00
N ASP A 205 -13.21 3.02 21.52
CA ASP A 205 -12.23 3.56 22.42
C ASP A 205 -11.79 4.80 21.64
N PRO A 206 -12.07 6.01 22.14
CA PRO A 206 -11.80 7.23 21.42
C PRO A 206 -10.32 7.15 21.14
N ILE A 207 -9.99 6.73 19.89
CA ILE A 207 -8.69 6.26 19.41
C ILE A 207 -7.71 6.82 20.36
N ASN A 208 -7.18 6.04 21.33
CA ASN A 208 -6.28 6.49 22.39
C ASN A 208 -5.77 7.85 21.96
N ILE A 209 -6.48 8.94 22.33
CA ILE A 209 -6.27 10.21 21.59
C ILE A 209 -4.88 10.48 22.05
N ILE A 210 -3.91 10.20 21.18
CA ILE A 210 -2.52 10.38 21.51
C ILE A 210 -2.48 11.89 21.55
N LYS A 211 -2.74 12.42 22.74
CA LYS A 211 -2.69 13.82 23.06
C LYS A 211 -1.21 14.04 23.03
N TYR A 212 -0.74 14.47 21.87
CA TYR A 212 0.63 14.89 21.72
C TYR A 212 0.70 16.18 22.54
N THR A 213 1.30 16.11 23.71
CA THR A 213 1.57 17.29 24.52
C THR A 213 2.95 17.80 24.12
N VAL A 214 3.00 19.01 23.57
CA VAL A 214 4.24 19.67 23.19
C VAL A 214 4.13 21.15 23.55
N PHE A 215 5.10 21.66 24.31
CA PHE A 215 5.09 23.04 24.84
C PHE A 215 3.79 23.39 25.56
N ASN A 216 3.32 22.47 26.41
CA ASN A 216 2.10 22.62 27.20
C ASN A 216 0.80 22.79 26.38
N LYS A 217 0.84 22.49 25.07
CA LYS A 217 -0.34 22.40 24.20
C LYS A 217 -0.64 20.94 23.86
N ASN A 218 -1.92 20.58 23.90
CA ASN A 218 -2.40 19.25 23.58
C ASN A 218 -2.93 19.20 22.14
N TYR A 219 -2.46 18.23 21.36
CA TYR A 219 -2.91 18.03 19.99
C TYR A 219 -3.54 16.64 19.83
N GLU A 220 -4.71 16.60 19.22
CA GLU A 220 -5.47 15.35 18.96
C GLU A 220 -4.85 14.48 17.86
N SER A 221 -3.88 15.00 17.11
CA SER A 221 -3.13 14.23 16.12
C SER A 221 -1.79 14.88 15.78
N LEU A 222 -0.83 14.08 15.32
CA LEU A 222 0.42 14.59 14.74
C LEU A 222 0.14 15.54 13.56
N THR A 223 -0.95 15.34 12.82
CA THR A 223 -1.31 16.22 11.71
C THR A 223 -1.64 17.63 12.19
N LYS A 224 -2.47 17.76 13.24
CA LYS A 224 -2.83 19.06 13.84
C LYS A 224 -1.60 19.73 14.44
N LEU A 225 -0.78 18.98 15.18
CA LEU A 225 0.50 19.46 15.72
C LEU A 225 1.43 19.99 14.61
N CYS A 226 1.59 19.21 13.54
CA CYS A 226 2.46 19.58 12.43
C CYS A 226 1.98 20.82 11.69
N LEU A 227 0.66 20.99 11.56
CA LEU A 227 0.04 22.16 10.96
C LEU A 227 0.28 23.41 11.81
N ASP A 228 -0.01 23.35 13.11
CA ASP A 228 0.15 24.48 14.04
C ASP A 228 1.61 24.94 14.10
N LEU A 229 2.53 23.98 14.25
CA LEU A 229 3.96 24.26 14.34
C LEU A 229 4.63 24.42 12.97
N SER A 230 3.87 24.28 11.88
CA SER A 230 4.33 24.40 10.50
C SER A 230 5.60 23.57 10.23
N ILE A 231 5.58 22.31 10.65
CA ILE A 231 6.61 21.30 10.45
C ILE A 231 6.08 20.17 9.57
N THR A 232 6.97 19.50 8.81
CA THR A 232 6.52 18.42 7.94
C THR A 232 6.30 17.13 8.71
N ARG A 233 5.10 16.55 8.59
CA ARG A 233 4.73 15.27 9.23
C ARG A 233 5.73 14.15 8.98
N SER A 234 6.26 14.04 7.75
CA SER A 234 7.25 13.02 7.37
C SER A 234 8.62 13.23 8.03
N ALA A 235 9.01 14.46 8.38
CA ALA A 235 10.24 14.73 9.12
C ALA A 235 10.10 14.31 10.59
N LEU A 236 9.00 14.71 11.23
CA LEU A 236 8.71 14.36 12.62
C LEU A 236 8.54 12.84 12.78
N GLN A 237 7.80 12.19 11.88
CA GLN A 237 7.55 10.75 11.95
C GLN A 237 8.82 9.90 11.78
N ARG A 238 9.80 10.34 10.99
CA ARG A 238 11.09 9.64 10.87
C ARG A 238 11.89 9.65 12.17
N LYS A 239 11.79 10.73 12.94
CA LYS A 239 12.47 10.91 14.23
C LYS A 239 11.83 10.07 15.33
N LEU A 240 10.50 10.11 15.42
CA LEU A 240 9.76 9.24 16.34
C LEU A 240 10.03 7.75 16.07
N LYS A 241 10.15 7.34 14.81
CA LYS A 241 10.52 5.96 14.43
C LYS A 241 11.94 5.57 14.85
N ARG A 242 12.85 6.53 15.05
CA ARG A 242 14.21 6.32 15.58
C ARG A 242 14.25 6.24 17.11
N GLY A 243 13.12 6.48 17.78
CA GLY A 243 13.02 6.49 19.24
C GLY A 243 13.21 7.88 19.88
N ASP A 244 13.30 8.95 19.09
CA ASP A 244 13.44 10.30 19.62
C ASP A 244 12.20 10.71 20.43
N LYS A 245 12.39 11.38 21.57
CA LYS A 245 11.27 11.94 22.35
C LYS A 245 10.54 13.01 21.53
N LEU A 246 9.23 13.12 21.73
CA LEU A 246 8.35 13.97 20.92
C LEU A 246 8.78 15.44 20.91
N GLU A 247 9.04 16.03 22.08
CA GLU A 247 9.42 17.44 22.19
C GLU A 247 10.77 17.73 21.54
N ASP A 248 11.77 16.87 21.76
CA ASP A 248 13.09 16.97 21.15
C ASP A 248 13.01 16.87 19.62
N ALA A 249 12.19 15.93 19.12
CA ALA A 249 11.96 15.76 17.70
C ALA A 249 11.29 16.98 17.06
N VAL A 250 10.33 17.61 17.76
CA VAL A 250 9.67 18.85 17.33
C VAL A 250 10.65 20.02 17.30
N LEU A 251 11.44 20.20 18.36
CA LEU A 251 12.47 21.26 18.44
C LEU A 251 13.49 21.14 17.31
N ASP A 252 13.96 19.92 17.02
CA ASP A 252 14.90 19.71 15.92
C ASP A 252 14.27 19.97 14.54
N CYS A 253 13.00 19.59 14.34
CA CYS A 253 12.27 19.94 13.13
C CYS A 253 12.12 21.46 12.96
N MET A 254 11.90 22.22 14.05
CA MET A 254 11.86 23.68 14.03
C MET A 254 13.22 24.32 13.75
N LYS A 255 14.30 23.80 14.32
CA LYS A 255 15.67 24.30 14.08
C LYS A 255 16.09 24.15 12.61
N ASN A 256 15.75 23.02 12.00
CA ASN A 256 16.04 22.77 10.57
C ASN A 256 15.24 23.68 9.61
N LYS A 257 14.10 24.24 10.07
CA LYS A 257 13.35 25.26 9.32
C LYS A 257 14.09 26.60 9.27
N ARG A 258 14.70 27.04 10.39
CA ARG A 258 15.47 28.29 10.45
C ARG A 258 16.69 28.27 9.51
N LYS A 259 17.39 27.14 9.42
CA LYS A 259 18.53 26.97 8.48
C LYS A 259 18.13 27.03 7.00
N ARG A 260 16.93 26.56 6.63
CA ARG A 260 16.43 26.56 5.23
C ARG A 260 15.84 27.88 4.78
N ASN A 261 15.31 28.69 5.70
CA ASN A 261 14.81 30.02 5.37
C ASN A 261 15.95 31.05 5.28
N HIS A 262 17.05 30.83 6.00
CA HIS A 262 18.24 31.69 5.92
C HIS A 262 18.99 31.54 4.58
N THR A 263 18.98 30.35 3.97
CA THR A 263 19.61 30.09 2.66
C THR A 263 18.73 30.44 1.44
N LYS A 264 17.51 30.95 1.65
CA LYS A 264 16.62 31.42 0.57
C LYS A 264 16.52 32.95 0.46
N ASN A 265 17.12 33.68 1.40
CA ASN A 265 17.15 35.15 1.42
C ASN A 265 18.57 35.70 1.19
N ILE A 266 19.40 34.98 0.44
CA ILE A 266 20.69 35.44 -0.10
C ILE A 266 20.65 35.22 -1.60
#